data_AF-A0A349PZ39-F1
#
_entry.id   AF-A0A349PZ39-F1
#
_cell.length_a   1.000
_cell.length_b   1.000
_cell.length_c   1.000
_cell.angle_alpha   90.00
_cell.angle_beta   90.00
_cell.angle_gamma   90.00
#
_symmetry.space_group_name_H-M   'P 1'
#
loop_
_entity.id
_entity.type
_entity.pdbx_description
1 polymer ?
#
loop_
_entity_poly.entity_id
_entity_poly.type
_entity_poly.pdbx_seq_one_letter_code
_entity_poly.pdbx_strand_id
1 'polypeptide(L)'
;NKHAAMEFDKFFLCGPEEMINTVSKVLAAQNVKDSKIKFELFSSSNVENLEASSHEGHTKITITVDDDETTFEMSQKQTILEAALKQGIDAPYSCQGGICSSCIARVKSGTAEMKKNSILTDNEIEEGLILTCQAHPTSTEIIVDFDDV
;
A
#
# COMPACT_ATOMS: atom_id res chain seq x y z
N ASN A 1 -27.52 -27.89 6.99
CA ASN A 1 -26.20 -27.45 7.46
C ASN A 1 -25.80 -28.35 8.64
N LYS A 2 -24.74 -29.16 8.53
CA LYS A 2 -24.33 -30.15 9.56
C LYS A 2 -23.75 -29.52 10.84
N HIS A 3 -23.47 -28.21 10.82
CA HIS A 3 -22.93 -27.45 11.94
C HIS A 3 -23.92 -26.41 12.49
N ALA A 4 -25.22 -26.56 12.22
CA ALA A 4 -26.24 -25.56 12.57
C ALA A 4 -26.36 -25.27 14.08
N ALA A 5 -25.91 -26.19 14.94
CA ALA A 5 -25.93 -26.03 16.41
C ALA A 5 -24.58 -25.54 16.98
N MET A 6 -23.58 -25.28 16.14
CA MET A 6 -22.27 -24.80 16.57
C MET A 6 -22.19 -23.28 16.46
N GLU A 7 -21.72 -22.63 17.52
CA GLU A 7 -21.32 -21.23 17.49
C GLU A 7 -19.82 -21.13 17.22
N PHE A 8 -19.43 -20.18 16.35
CA PHE A 8 -18.04 -19.93 16.03
C PHE A 8 -17.61 -18.56 16.57
N ASP A 9 -16.47 -18.52 17.24
CA ASP A 9 -15.93 -17.30 17.83
C ASP A 9 -15.29 -16.38 16.80
N LYS A 10 -14.57 -16.95 15.82
CA LYS A 10 -13.82 -16.23 14.79
C LYS A 10 -13.87 -16.95 13.46
N PHE A 11 -13.78 -16.18 12.38
CA PHE A 11 -13.70 -16.65 11.01
C PHE A 11 -12.41 -16.12 10.39
N PHE A 12 -11.59 -17.01 9.84
CA PHE A 12 -10.31 -16.66 9.21
C PHE A 12 -10.41 -16.93 7.72
N LEU A 13 -10.19 -15.90 6.90
CA LEU A 13 -10.34 -15.94 5.46
C LEU A 13 -8.98 -15.66 4.80
N CYS A 14 -8.55 -16.54 3.91
CA CYS A 14 -7.35 -16.35 3.11
C CYS A 14 -7.66 -16.80 1.68
N GLY A 15 -7.33 -15.96 0.70
CA GLY A 15 -7.62 -16.22 -0.70
C GLY A 15 -7.70 -14.94 -1.54
N PRO A 16 -8.23 -15.04 -2.77
CA PRO A 16 -8.46 -13.88 -3.62
C PRO A 16 -9.36 -12.85 -2.93
N GLU A 17 -9.12 -11.56 -3.18
CA GLU A 17 -9.86 -10.47 -2.56
C GLU A 17 -11.38 -10.60 -2.78
N GLU A 18 -11.80 -10.99 -3.99
CA GLU A 18 -13.22 -11.19 -4.31
C GLU A 18 -13.85 -12.31 -3.47
N MET A 19 -13.11 -13.39 -3.21
CA MET A 19 -13.57 -14.46 -2.33
C MET A 19 -13.72 -13.95 -0.89
N ILE A 20 -12.71 -13.25 -0.38
CA ILE A 20 -12.74 -12.69 0.98
C ILE A 20 -13.92 -11.72 1.14
N ASN A 21 -14.13 -10.84 0.16
CA ASN A 21 -15.24 -9.89 0.14
C ASN A 21 -16.60 -10.60 0.10
N THR A 22 -16.73 -11.64 -0.74
CA THR A 22 -17.96 -12.42 -0.86
C THR A 22 -18.29 -13.14 0.44
N VAL A 23 -17.32 -13.84 1.03
CA VAL A 23 -17.53 -14.59 2.28
C VAL A 23 -17.80 -13.63 3.44
N SER A 24 -17.09 -12.51 3.53
CA SER A 24 -17.33 -11.49 4.58
C SER A 24 -18.74 -10.92 4.50
N LYS A 25 -19.24 -10.61 3.30
CA LYS A 25 -20.63 -10.15 3.10
C LYS A 25 -21.66 -11.21 3.54
N VAL A 26 -21.42 -12.48 3.21
CA VAL A 26 -22.30 -13.58 3.63
C VAL A 26 -22.31 -13.73 5.15
N LEU A 27 -21.15 -13.65 5.80
CA LEU A 27 -21.04 -13.71 7.26
C LEU A 27 -21.76 -12.53 7.94
N ALA A 28 -21.59 -11.31 7.42
CA ALA A 28 -22.29 -10.13 7.92
C ALA A 28 -23.81 -10.28 7.78
N ALA A 29 -24.31 -10.81 6.65
CA ALA A 29 -25.73 -11.10 6.45
C ALA A 29 -26.28 -12.18 7.42
N GLN A 30 -25.40 -12.95 8.07
CA GLN A 30 -25.74 -13.90 9.14
C GLN A 30 -25.51 -13.32 10.55
N ASN A 31 -25.40 -11.99 10.68
CA ASN A 31 -25.18 -11.27 11.94
C ASN A 31 -23.82 -11.57 12.63
N VAL A 32 -22.83 -12.05 11.87
CA VAL A 32 -21.45 -12.12 12.38
C VAL A 32 -20.89 -10.71 12.45
N LYS A 33 -20.39 -10.30 13.62
CA LYS A 33 -19.73 -9.00 13.80
C LYS A 33 -18.41 -8.96 13.04
N ASP A 34 -18.12 -7.85 12.36
CA ASP A 34 -16.85 -7.63 11.63
C ASP A 34 -15.61 -7.90 12.48
N SER A 35 -15.66 -7.60 13.79
CA SER A 35 -14.55 -7.86 14.71
C SER A 35 -14.17 -9.35 14.84
N LYS A 36 -15.09 -10.26 14.51
CA LYS A 36 -14.89 -11.72 14.47
C LYS A 36 -14.38 -12.23 13.12
N ILE A 37 -14.40 -11.42 12.07
CA ILE A 37 -13.93 -11.78 10.73
C ILE A 37 -12.49 -11.27 10.60
N LYS A 38 -11.56 -12.19 10.33
CA LYS A 38 -10.14 -11.91 10.11
C LYS A 38 -9.80 -12.38 8.70
N PHE A 39 -9.00 -11.60 7.99
CA PHE A 39 -8.56 -11.98 6.66
C PHE A 39 -7.11 -11.63 6.42
N GLU A 40 -6.50 -12.37 5.51
CA GLU A 40 -5.17 -12.11 4.98
C GLU A 40 -5.27 -12.08 3.45
N LEU A 41 -4.82 -10.98 2.85
CA LEU A 41 -4.79 -10.82 1.40
C LEU A 41 -3.41 -11.23 0.90
N PHE A 42 -3.33 -12.24 0.03
CA PHE A 42 -2.06 -12.69 -0.56
C PHE A 42 -1.82 -12.08 -1.94
N SER A 43 -2.89 -11.63 -2.60
CA SER A 43 -2.86 -10.99 -3.90
C SER A 43 -3.42 -9.59 -3.76
N SER A 44 -2.69 -8.58 -4.23
CA SER A 44 -3.32 -7.33 -4.62
C SER A 44 -4.29 -7.64 -5.76
N SER A 45 -5.53 -7.18 -5.67
CA SER A 45 -6.45 -7.24 -6.80
C SER A 45 -5.78 -6.58 -8.01
N ASN A 46 -5.57 -7.38 -9.07
CA ASN A 46 -5.28 -6.90 -10.42
C ASN A 46 -6.52 -6.17 -10.94
N VAL A 47 -6.78 -5.01 -10.37
CA VAL A 47 -7.62 -4.03 -11.03
C VAL A 47 -6.73 -3.46 -12.12
N GLU A 48 -6.83 -4.05 -13.30
CA GLU A 48 -6.28 -3.49 -14.53
C GLU A 48 -6.65 -2.01 -14.59
N ASN A 49 -5.64 -1.14 -14.63
CA ASN A 49 -5.71 0.24 -15.15
C ASN A 49 -7.01 1.00 -14.88
N LEU A 50 -7.46 1.09 -13.62
CA LEU A 50 -8.43 2.12 -13.26
C LEU A 50 -7.66 3.42 -13.06
N GLU A 51 -7.56 4.10 -14.20
CA GLU A 51 -7.12 5.47 -14.43
C GLU A 51 -5.66 5.70 -14.07
N ALA A 52 -4.86 5.85 -15.13
CA ALA A 52 -3.68 6.69 -15.05
C ALA A 52 -4.16 8.05 -14.53
N SER A 53 -4.10 8.24 -13.21
CA SER A 53 -4.06 9.55 -12.61
C SER A 53 -3.10 10.36 -13.48
N SER A 54 -3.51 11.55 -13.91
CA SER A 54 -2.92 12.37 -14.98
C SER A 54 -1.51 12.89 -14.65
N HIS A 55 -0.62 12.00 -14.23
CA HIS A 55 0.76 12.19 -13.85
C HIS A 55 1.55 12.31 -15.16
N GLU A 56 1.48 13.50 -15.76
CA GLU A 56 2.30 13.86 -16.90
C GLU A 56 3.45 14.74 -16.41
N GLY A 57 4.64 14.17 -16.33
CA GLY A 57 5.81 14.93 -15.90
C GLY A 57 6.94 14.08 -15.39
N HIS A 58 7.99 14.79 -15.00
CA HIS A 58 9.11 14.26 -14.24
C HIS A 58 9.19 15.03 -12.92
N THR A 59 9.62 14.32 -11.89
CA THR A 59 9.87 14.84 -10.56
C THR A 59 11.33 14.62 -10.23
N LYS A 60 11.97 15.63 -9.66
CA LYS A 60 13.25 15.46 -8.98
C LYS A 60 12.98 14.81 -7.62
N ILE A 61 13.53 13.65 -7.39
CA ILE A 61 13.36 12.91 -6.15
C ILE A 61 14.70 12.78 -5.44
N THR A 62 14.68 12.96 -4.12
CA THR A 62 15.77 12.63 -3.21
C THR A 62 15.29 11.49 -2.31
N ILE A 63 16.03 10.38 -2.28
CA ILE A 63 15.72 9.20 -1.48
C ILE A 63 16.86 8.96 -0.49
N THR A 64 16.52 8.76 0.78
CA THR A 64 17.43 8.30 1.83
C THR A 64 17.10 6.86 2.23
N VAL A 65 18.10 5.98 2.20
CA VAL A 65 18.03 4.59 2.70
C VAL A 65 19.35 4.27 3.38
N ASP A 66 19.33 3.74 4.60
CA ASP A 66 20.53 3.40 5.37
C ASP A 66 21.53 4.58 5.48
N ASP A 67 21.01 5.78 5.76
CA ASP A 67 21.75 7.07 5.79
C ASP A 67 22.37 7.52 4.45
N ASP A 68 22.21 6.76 3.35
CA ASP A 68 22.70 7.11 2.02
C ASP A 68 21.64 7.90 1.22
N GLU A 69 21.97 9.13 0.85
CA GLU A 69 21.09 10.01 0.07
C GLU A 69 21.41 9.96 -1.43
N THR A 70 20.41 9.64 -2.25
CA THR A 70 20.50 9.63 -3.72
C THR A 70 19.45 10.55 -4.34
N THR A 71 19.88 11.46 -5.22
CA THR A 71 18.98 12.38 -5.94
C THR A 71 18.99 12.11 -7.44
N PHE A 72 17.81 12.01 -8.05
CA PHE A 72 17.66 11.74 -9.48
C PHE A 72 16.30 12.23 -10.02
N GLU A 73 16.13 12.19 -11.34
CA GLU A 73 14.82 12.44 -11.95
C GLU A 73 14.06 11.13 -12.20
N MET A 74 12.77 11.14 -11.89
CA MET A 74 11.86 10.03 -12.16
C MET A 74 10.61 10.51 -12.90
N SER A 75 9.96 9.62 -13.65
CA SER A 75 8.64 9.93 -14.21
C SER A 75 7.58 9.87 -13.11
N GLN A 76 6.66 10.82 -13.08
CA GLN A 76 5.51 10.79 -12.16
C GLN A 76 4.58 9.59 -12.41
N LYS A 77 4.69 8.92 -13.58
CA LYS A 77 3.96 7.68 -13.90
C LYS A 77 4.48 6.45 -13.18
N GLN A 78 5.68 6.50 -12.62
CA GLN A 78 6.28 5.41 -11.86
C GLN A 78 6.01 5.62 -10.37
N THR A 79 5.89 4.52 -9.63
CA THR A 79 5.87 4.58 -8.16
C THR A 79 7.27 4.94 -7.65
N ILE A 80 7.34 5.49 -6.44
CA ILE A 80 8.61 5.85 -5.78
C ILE A 80 9.50 4.61 -5.65
N LEU A 81 8.94 3.46 -5.26
CA LEU A 81 9.71 2.21 -5.15
C LEU A 81 10.26 1.75 -6.50
N GLU A 82 9.45 1.73 -7.57
CA GLU A 82 9.93 1.34 -8.91
C GLU A 82 11.08 2.23 -9.38
N ALA A 83 11.00 3.53 -9.11
CA ALA A 83 12.04 4.48 -9.46
C ALA A 83 13.33 4.26 -8.65
N ALA A 84 13.22 4.01 -7.34
CA ALA A 84 14.34 3.70 -6.46
C ALA A 84 15.10 2.43 -6.92
N LEU A 85 14.36 1.33 -7.12
CA LEU A 85 14.94 0.05 -7.55
C LEU A 85 15.60 0.16 -8.94
N LYS A 86 15.03 0.96 -9.84
CA LYS A 86 15.61 1.20 -11.18
C LYS A 86 16.95 1.95 -11.11
N GLN A 87 17.15 2.80 -10.09
CA GLN A 87 18.43 3.45 -9.83
C GLN A 87 19.41 2.58 -9.03
N GLY A 88 19.02 1.35 -8.69
CA GLY A 88 19.85 0.43 -7.92
C GLY A 88 19.90 0.73 -6.42
N ILE A 89 18.95 1.53 -5.91
CA ILE A 89 18.79 1.77 -4.47
C ILE A 89 18.15 0.52 -3.86
N ASP A 90 18.75 -0.04 -2.80
CA ASP A 90 18.28 -1.23 -2.10
C ASP A 90 17.16 -0.88 -1.09
N ALA A 91 16.10 -0.24 -1.57
CA ALA A 91 14.97 0.13 -0.74
C ALA A 91 14.26 -1.13 -0.19
N PRO A 92 13.75 -1.13 1.06
CA PRO A 92 13.02 -2.26 1.60
C PRO A 92 11.65 -2.45 0.93
N TYR A 93 11.32 -3.70 0.55
CA TYR A 93 10.01 -4.05 -0.01
C TYR A 93 9.68 -5.54 0.15
N SER A 94 8.41 -5.91 -0.07
CA SER A 94 7.97 -7.30 -0.07
C SER A 94 6.79 -7.53 -1.03
N CYS A 95 5.56 -7.12 -0.68
CA CYS A 95 4.37 -7.50 -1.45
C CYS A 95 4.12 -6.68 -2.74
N GLN A 96 4.61 -5.44 -2.79
CA GLN A 96 4.32 -4.46 -3.85
C GLN A 96 2.82 -4.22 -4.14
N GLY A 97 1.94 -4.63 -3.21
CA GLY A 97 0.49 -4.59 -3.35
C GLY A 97 -0.23 -3.69 -2.34
N GLY A 98 0.52 -2.95 -1.50
CA GLY A 98 -0.06 -2.04 -0.51
C GLY A 98 -0.60 -2.71 0.77
N ILE A 99 -0.12 -3.92 1.11
CA ILE A 99 -0.70 -4.77 2.17
C ILE A 99 0.30 -5.29 3.22
N CYS A 100 1.60 -4.96 3.15
CA CYS A 100 2.63 -5.59 4.01
C CYS A 100 3.52 -4.63 4.81
N SER A 101 3.32 -3.31 4.74
CA SER A 101 4.15 -2.23 5.32
C SER A 101 5.66 -2.21 4.99
N SER A 102 6.23 -3.22 4.34
CA SER A 102 7.70 -3.32 4.16
C SER A 102 8.34 -2.18 3.38
N CYS A 103 7.58 -1.45 2.56
CA CYS A 103 8.06 -0.32 1.76
C CYS A 103 7.62 1.03 2.34
N ILE A 104 7.31 1.08 3.63
CA ILE A 104 6.94 2.32 4.30
C ILE A 104 8.11 3.30 4.29
N ALA A 105 7.82 4.57 4.07
CA ALA A 105 8.77 5.68 4.13
C ALA A 105 8.02 6.96 4.50
N ARG A 106 8.75 8.01 4.87
CA ARG A 106 8.18 9.33 5.15
C ARG A 106 8.52 10.34 4.06
N VAL A 107 7.53 11.12 3.64
CA VAL A 107 7.74 12.30 2.80
C VAL A 107 8.20 13.45 3.69
N LYS A 108 9.46 13.87 3.54
CA LYS A 108 10.04 15.01 4.27
C LYS A 108 9.70 16.35 3.62
N SER A 109 9.50 16.34 2.30
CA SER A 109 9.11 17.50 1.49
C SER A 109 8.45 17.06 0.20
N GLY A 110 7.52 17.87 -0.33
CA GLY A 110 6.73 17.54 -1.51
C GLY A 110 5.46 16.75 -1.19
N THR A 111 4.84 16.18 -2.22
CA THR A 111 3.57 15.45 -2.08
C THR A 111 3.54 14.22 -2.97
N ALA A 112 2.85 13.17 -2.50
CA ALA A 112 2.61 11.94 -3.26
C ALA A 112 1.18 11.44 -3.03
N GLU A 113 0.65 10.72 -4.00
CA GLU A 113 -0.66 10.07 -3.95
C GLU A 113 -0.48 8.55 -3.98
N MET A 114 -1.14 7.83 -3.05
CA MET A 114 -1.12 6.38 -3.01
C MET A 114 -2.31 5.78 -3.75
N LYS A 115 -2.05 4.88 -4.70
CA LYS A 115 -3.11 4.14 -5.42
C LYS A 115 -3.97 3.27 -4.50
N LYS A 116 -3.35 2.60 -3.55
CA LYS A 116 -3.99 1.72 -2.57
C LYS A 116 -3.32 1.90 -1.21
N ASN A 117 -4.13 1.91 -0.17
CA ASN A 117 -3.67 1.85 1.20
C ASN A 117 -4.63 0.96 2.01
N SER A 118 -4.10 -0.11 2.60
CA SER A 118 -4.85 -0.99 3.51
C SER A 118 -4.14 -1.14 4.87
N ILE A 119 -3.12 -0.31 5.13
CA ILE A 119 -2.18 -0.50 6.22
C ILE A 119 -2.04 0.76 7.08
N LEU A 120 -1.83 1.91 6.45
CA LEU A 120 -1.62 3.18 7.17
C LEU A 120 -2.97 3.76 7.59
N THR A 121 -3.03 4.28 8.81
CA THR A 121 -4.14 5.09 9.32
C THR A 121 -4.09 6.50 8.75
N ASP A 122 -5.22 7.22 8.81
CA ASP A 122 -5.28 8.60 8.30
C ASP A 122 -4.26 9.52 8.98
N ASN A 123 -4.05 9.39 10.29
CA ASN A 123 -3.06 10.17 11.03
C ASN A 123 -1.62 9.90 10.54
N GLU A 124 -1.27 8.64 10.29
CA GLU A 124 0.06 8.28 9.78
C GLU A 124 0.30 8.91 8.40
N ILE A 125 -0.73 8.95 7.55
CA ILE A 125 -0.66 9.61 6.24
C ILE A 125 -0.49 11.12 6.40
N GLU A 126 -1.23 11.75 7.32
CA GLU A 126 -1.11 13.18 7.63
C GLU A 126 0.29 13.54 8.16
N GLU A 127 0.92 12.64 8.90
CA GLU A 127 2.32 12.76 9.35
C GLU A 127 3.34 12.50 8.23
N GLY A 128 2.88 12.20 7.02
CA GLY A 128 3.70 12.04 5.81
C GLY A 128 4.15 10.60 5.53
N LEU A 129 3.65 9.59 6.25
CA LEU A 129 3.95 8.20 5.94
C LEU A 129 3.26 7.74 4.66
N ILE A 130 4.01 7.03 3.82
CA ILE A 130 3.55 6.51 2.54
C ILE A 130 4.01 5.07 2.33
N LEU A 131 3.26 4.31 1.54
CA LEU A 131 3.70 3.03 0.98
C LEU A 131 4.34 3.31 -0.38
N THR A 132 5.67 3.35 -0.46
CA THR A 132 6.39 3.76 -1.67
C THR A 132 6.09 2.88 -2.90
N CYS A 133 5.66 1.63 -2.71
CA CYS A 133 5.20 0.74 -3.78
C CYS A 133 3.84 1.12 -4.39
N GLN A 134 3.07 1.98 -3.73
CA GLN A 134 1.77 2.48 -4.20
C GLN A 134 1.79 3.99 -4.46
N ALA A 135 2.83 4.69 -4.00
CA ALA A 135 2.92 6.14 -4.01
C ALA A 135 3.51 6.67 -5.32
N HIS A 136 2.79 7.57 -5.98
CA HIS A 136 3.23 8.37 -7.12
C HIS A 136 3.47 9.82 -6.69
N PRO A 137 4.59 10.45 -7.06
CA PRO A 137 4.84 11.84 -6.71
C PRO A 137 3.91 12.78 -7.49
N THR A 138 3.35 13.76 -6.80
CA THR A 138 2.47 14.79 -7.39
C THR A 138 3.12 16.18 -7.44
N SER A 139 4.21 16.40 -6.71
CA SER A 139 5.03 17.63 -6.74
C SER A 139 6.21 17.51 -7.70
N THR A 140 6.75 18.64 -8.17
CA THR A 140 7.94 18.68 -9.05
C THR A 140 9.23 18.27 -8.35
N GLU A 141 9.28 18.41 -7.03
CA GLU A 141 10.37 17.94 -6.17
C GLU A 141 9.78 17.22 -4.95
N ILE A 142 10.39 16.11 -4.56
CA ILE A 142 9.98 15.32 -3.39
C ILE A 142 11.21 14.73 -2.68
N ILE A 143 11.18 14.71 -1.36
CA ILE A 143 12.21 14.09 -0.51
C ILE A 143 11.54 12.99 0.30
N VAL A 144 12.06 11.77 0.18
CA VAL A 144 11.52 10.56 0.80
C VAL A 144 12.62 9.89 1.63
N ASP A 145 12.28 9.54 2.86
CA ASP A 145 13.21 8.97 3.83
C ASP A 145 12.65 7.61 4.29
N PHE A 146 13.38 6.53 3.99
CA PHE A 146 13.01 5.17 4.40
C PHE A 146 13.42 4.85 5.84
N ASP A 147 14.27 5.69 6.46
CA ASP A 147 14.81 5.48 7.80
C ASP A 147 13.96 6.19 8.87
N ASP A 148 13.11 7.13 8.47
CA ASP A 148 12.22 7.93 9.34
C ASP A 148 10.78 7.39 9.41
N VAL A 149 10.62 6.16 9.93
CA VAL A 149 9.34 5.42 10.00
C VAL A 149 8.93 5.03 11.41
#